data_AF-A0A4Y3QM46-F1
#
_entry.id   AF-A0A4Y3QM46-F1
#
_cell.length_a   1.000
_cell.length_b   1.000
_cell.length_c   1.000
_cell.angle_alpha   90.00
_cell.angle_beta   90.00
_cell.angle_gamma   90.00
#
_symmetry.space_group_name_H-M   'P 1'
#
loop_
_entity.id
_entity.type
_entity.pdbx_description
1 polymer ?
#
loop_
_entity_poly.entity_id
_entity_poly.type
_entity_poly.pdbx_seq_one_letter_code
_entity_poly.pdbx_strand_id
1 'polypeptide(L)'
;MSSSTASVLAEPFDAYLRRRARSTVPLTAGEAVTAAVGLLRGCREAAAAREGTTWWLTATGCPVAVDDPAGPDGVAATAESLAHLAEIAADPPTRDILGRARESVLTRPPRDWDAVERRLFSHAAPLPLVLGPLIPSVDAAPPSPEREGAVARVLELVDADLAEASRIALEDIRERWRTSRMLRLATVGGGLAVIAVIGFSLIPAEHNSEPTASEQVLMDPAPTSSTPWLSDPPPVDERRPLSDDVEEIARRLFTDIAGCRDDEACASSYEENSVFPREPLLADAAAGEIEVVDDFGGVTVVRVDAAGSTQYVTLVRQNERWLVRAARTVADQPS
;
A
#
# COMPACT_ATOMS: atom_id res chain seq x y z
N MET A 1 -28.08 11.68 -0.86
CA MET A 1 -27.92 10.32 -1.42
C MET A 1 -26.82 10.41 -2.46
N SER A 2 -25.56 10.20 -2.07
CA SER A 2 -24.44 10.25 -2.99
C SER A 2 -24.30 8.89 -3.64
N SER A 3 -24.54 8.81 -4.94
CA SER A 3 -24.28 7.61 -5.74
C SER A 3 -22.80 7.24 -5.61
N SER A 4 -22.53 6.07 -5.03
CA SER A 4 -21.22 5.43 -5.08
C SER A 4 -20.94 5.11 -6.54
N THR A 5 -20.11 5.90 -7.21
CA THR A 5 -19.59 5.56 -8.52
C THR A 5 -18.76 4.30 -8.34
N ALA A 6 -19.27 3.15 -8.82
CA ALA A 6 -18.52 1.91 -8.83
C ALA A 6 -17.17 2.18 -9.52
N SER A 7 -16.07 2.03 -8.78
CA SER A 7 -14.74 2.22 -9.35
C SER A 7 -14.53 1.19 -10.44
N VAL A 8 -14.20 1.65 -11.64
CA VAL A 8 -13.88 0.77 -12.76
C VAL A 8 -12.55 0.09 -12.45
N LEU A 9 -12.57 -1.24 -12.36
CA LEU A 9 -11.38 -2.07 -12.23
C LEU A 9 -10.60 -2.01 -13.55
N ALA A 10 -9.33 -1.67 -13.48
CA ALA A 10 -8.45 -1.54 -14.64
C ALA A 10 -7.70 -2.85 -14.91
N GLU A 11 -6.98 -3.36 -13.91
CA GLU A 11 -6.16 -4.57 -14.04
C GLU A 11 -5.81 -5.19 -12.67
N PRO A 12 -5.40 -6.47 -12.62
CA PRO A 12 -4.86 -7.06 -11.40
C PRO A 12 -3.59 -6.32 -10.94
N PHE A 13 -3.48 -6.05 -9.65
CA PHE A 13 -2.36 -5.29 -9.08
C PHE A 13 -1.01 -5.97 -9.32
N ASP A 14 -0.96 -7.29 -9.19
CA ASP A 14 0.24 -8.09 -9.45
C ASP A 14 0.67 -8.06 -10.94
N ALA A 15 -0.29 -7.94 -11.87
CA ALA A 15 0.03 -7.73 -13.28
C ALA A 15 0.67 -6.35 -13.53
N TYR A 16 0.18 -5.31 -12.86
CA TYR A 16 0.79 -3.98 -12.86
C TYR A 16 2.22 -4.01 -12.30
N LEU A 17 2.45 -4.65 -11.15
CA LEU A 17 3.77 -4.75 -10.54
C LEU A 17 4.78 -5.45 -11.46
N ARG A 18 4.40 -6.58 -12.08
CA ARG A 18 5.24 -7.26 -13.08
C ARG A 18 5.57 -6.36 -14.27
N ARG A 19 4.60 -5.59 -14.76
CA ARG A 19 4.83 -4.64 -15.86
C ARG A 19 5.77 -3.52 -15.42
N ARG A 20 5.61 -3.02 -14.19
CA ARG A 20 6.45 -1.97 -13.61
C ARG A 20 7.89 -2.44 -13.41
N ALA A 21 8.10 -3.65 -12.91
CA ALA A 21 9.41 -4.26 -12.73
C ALA A 21 10.23 -4.35 -14.03
N ARG A 22 9.53 -4.51 -15.17
CA ARG A 22 10.13 -4.61 -16.50
C ARG A 22 10.17 -3.27 -17.22
N SER A 23 9.85 -2.16 -16.57
CA SER A 23 9.85 -0.84 -17.20
C SER A 23 11.15 -0.09 -16.96
N THR A 24 11.51 0.81 -17.88
CA THR A 24 12.57 1.80 -17.65
C THR A 24 12.17 2.89 -16.65
N VAL A 25 10.89 2.97 -16.27
CA VAL A 25 10.40 3.93 -15.28
C VAL A 25 10.38 3.26 -13.90
N PRO A 26 11.29 3.63 -12.97
CA PRO A 26 11.37 2.99 -11.67
C PRO A 26 10.15 3.33 -10.80
N LEU A 27 9.78 2.42 -9.89
CA LEU A 27 8.80 2.73 -8.85
C LEU A 27 9.43 3.72 -7.85
N THR A 28 8.83 4.90 -7.73
CA THR A 28 9.28 5.92 -6.77
C THR A 28 8.82 5.57 -5.35
N ALA A 29 9.51 6.11 -4.34
CA ALA A 29 9.13 5.93 -2.94
C ALA A 29 7.69 6.44 -2.66
N GLY A 30 7.29 7.55 -3.28
CA GLY A 30 5.94 8.10 -3.13
C GLY A 30 4.85 7.24 -3.77
N GLU A 31 5.12 6.63 -4.93
CA GLU A 31 4.21 5.64 -5.54
C GLU A 31 4.08 4.39 -4.67
N ALA A 32 5.19 3.91 -4.12
CA ALA A 32 5.19 2.77 -3.21
C ALA A 32 4.38 3.03 -1.94
N VAL A 33 4.48 4.23 -1.36
CA VAL A 33 3.65 4.65 -0.21
C VAL A 33 2.17 4.64 -0.57
N THR A 34 1.78 5.21 -1.72
CA THR A 34 0.38 5.20 -2.17
C THR A 34 -0.16 3.78 -2.32
N ALA A 35 0.59 2.88 -2.96
CA ALA A 35 0.19 1.50 -3.14
C ALA A 35 0.09 0.75 -1.79
N ALA A 36 1.10 0.88 -0.94
CA ALA A 36 1.15 0.20 0.36
C ALA A 36 0.02 0.64 1.28
N VAL A 37 -0.28 1.95 1.35
CA VAL A 37 -1.39 2.47 2.16
C VAL A 37 -2.74 2.00 1.61
N GLY A 38 -2.91 1.98 0.28
CA GLY A 38 -4.11 1.44 -0.35
C GLY A 38 -4.36 -0.03 0.01
N LEU A 39 -3.31 -0.84 -0.05
CA LEU A 39 -3.37 -2.25 0.36
C LEU A 39 -3.71 -2.41 1.84
N LEU A 40 -3.07 -1.64 2.75
CA LEU A 40 -3.35 -1.71 4.18
C LEU A 40 -4.80 -1.35 4.50
N ARG A 41 -5.30 -0.26 3.92
CA ARG A 41 -6.67 0.21 4.14
C ARG A 41 -7.69 -0.79 3.57
N GLY A 42 -7.50 -1.24 2.34
CA GLY A 42 -8.39 -2.25 1.76
C GLY A 42 -8.32 -3.58 2.53
N CYS A 43 -7.16 -3.93 3.09
CA CYS A 43 -7.02 -5.16 3.85
C CYS A 43 -7.74 -5.06 5.20
N ARG A 44 -7.84 -3.88 5.83
CA ARG A 44 -8.69 -3.69 7.01
C ARG A 44 -10.16 -3.99 6.68
N GLU A 45 -10.61 -3.63 5.48
CA GLU A 45 -11.98 -3.90 5.01
C GLU A 45 -12.16 -5.39 4.64
N ALA A 46 -11.19 -5.98 3.95
CA ALA A 46 -11.23 -7.36 3.49
C ALA A 46 -10.93 -8.40 4.59
N ALA A 47 -10.17 -8.06 5.65
CA ALA A 47 -9.82 -8.98 6.72
C ALA A 47 -11.04 -9.44 7.55
N ALA A 48 -12.16 -8.72 7.46
CA ALA A 48 -13.43 -9.16 8.05
C ALA A 48 -14.17 -10.18 7.16
N ALA A 49 -13.82 -10.29 5.88
CA ALA A 49 -14.42 -11.22 4.94
C ALA A 49 -13.84 -12.64 5.11
N ARG A 50 -14.68 -13.67 4.90
CA ARG A 50 -14.28 -15.09 5.02
C ARG A 50 -13.93 -15.74 3.68
N GLU A 51 -13.97 -14.96 2.61
CA GLU A 51 -13.73 -15.40 1.25
C GLU A 51 -12.33 -14.98 0.82
N GLY A 52 -11.75 -15.71 -0.14
CA GLY A 52 -10.45 -15.34 -0.68
C GLY A 52 -10.51 -13.98 -1.37
N THR A 53 -9.35 -13.34 -1.52
CA THR A 53 -9.22 -11.97 -2.03
C THR A 53 -8.14 -11.90 -3.09
N THR A 54 -8.42 -11.12 -4.13
CA THR A 54 -7.43 -10.73 -5.13
C THR A 54 -7.37 -9.20 -5.24
N TRP A 55 -6.17 -8.66 -5.41
CA TRP A 55 -5.95 -7.21 -5.47
C TRP A 55 -6.05 -6.70 -6.91
N TRP A 56 -6.88 -5.69 -7.12
CA TRP A 56 -7.03 -4.98 -8.40
C TRP A 56 -6.66 -3.52 -8.27
N LEU A 57 -6.22 -2.90 -9.36
CA LEU A 57 -6.13 -1.45 -9.47
C LEU A 57 -7.41 -0.89 -10.06
N THR A 58 -7.88 0.22 -9.49
CA THR A 58 -8.85 1.09 -10.16
C THR A 58 -8.18 1.87 -11.28
N ALA A 59 -8.99 2.48 -12.16
CA ALA A 59 -8.51 3.42 -13.17
C ALA A 59 -7.76 4.65 -12.60
N THR A 60 -7.87 4.92 -11.30
CA THR A 60 -7.14 5.99 -10.61
C THR A 60 -5.86 5.52 -9.92
N GLY A 61 -5.54 4.23 -10.01
CA GLY A 61 -4.32 3.66 -9.43
C GLY A 61 -4.44 3.34 -7.96
N CYS A 62 -5.66 3.11 -7.47
CA CYS A 62 -5.89 2.69 -6.09
C CYS A 62 -6.03 1.16 -6.04
N PRO A 63 -5.24 0.46 -5.21
CA PRO A 63 -5.49 -0.95 -4.93
C PRO A 63 -6.82 -1.14 -4.21
N VAL A 64 -7.65 -2.07 -4.70
CA VAL A 64 -8.93 -2.47 -4.11
C VAL A 64 -9.00 -3.99 -4.02
N ALA A 65 -9.55 -4.48 -2.91
CA ALA A 65 -9.79 -5.90 -2.70
C ALA A 65 -11.03 -6.32 -3.51
N VAL A 66 -10.92 -7.44 -4.21
CA VAL A 66 -12.02 -8.07 -4.95
C VAL A 66 -12.16 -9.51 -4.47
N ASP A 67 -13.40 -9.94 -4.22
CA ASP A 67 -13.70 -11.29 -3.80
C ASP A 67 -13.24 -12.31 -4.85
N ASP A 68 -12.42 -13.26 -4.40
CA ASP A 68 -11.92 -14.38 -5.19
C ASP A 68 -11.94 -15.62 -4.28
N PRO A 69 -13.02 -16.41 -4.28
CA PRO A 69 -13.18 -17.54 -3.38
C PRO A 69 -12.09 -18.62 -3.50
N ALA A 70 -11.35 -18.65 -4.62
CA ALA A 70 -10.22 -19.55 -4.84
C ALA A 70 -8.86 -18.92 -4.47
N GLY A 71 -8.85 -17.61 -4.20
CA GLY A 71 -7.67 -16.84 -3.84
C GLY A 71 -7.24 -17.00 -2.37
N PRO A 72 -6.07 -16.45 -2.01
CA PRO A 72 -5.62 -16.41 -0.62
C PRO A 72 -6.54 -15.54 0.24
N ASP A 73 -6.50 -15.69 1.56
CA ASP A 73 -7.17 -14.74 2.45
C ASP A 73 -6.59 -13.32 2.28
N GLY A 74 -7.35 -12.30 2.67
CA GLY A 74 -6.96 -10.90 2.46
C GLY A 74 -5.62 -10.53 3.08
N VAL A 75 -5.27 -11.10 4.24
CA VAL A 75 -4.00 -10.83 4.92
C VAL A 75 -2.84 -11.41 4.13
N ALA A 76 -2.95 -12.67 3.70
CA ALA A 76 -1.96 -13.32 2.84
C ALA A 76 -1.81 -12.59 1.50
N ALA A 77 -2.92 -12.25 0.83
CA ALA A 77 -2.93 -11.51 -0.44
C ALA A 77 -2.22 -10.15 -0.33
N THR A 78 -2.44 -9.43 0.78
CA THR A 78 -1.79 -8.15 1.07
C THR A 78 -0.31 -8.32 1.36
N ALA A 79 0.07 -9.31 2.18
CA ALA A 79 1.46 -9.57 2.50
C ALA A 79 2.28 -9.94 1.26
N GLU A 80 1.72 -10.73 0.34
CA GLU A 80 2.32 -11.05 -0.96
C GLU A 80 2.48 -9.80 -1.84
N SER A 81 1.45 -8.96 -1.92
CA SER A 81 1.48 -7.72 -2.69
C SER A 81 2.52 -6.72 -2.16
N LEU A 82 2.66 -6.61 -0.83
CA LEU A 82 3.69 -5.80 -0.17
C LEU A 82 5.10 -6.37 -0.39
N ALA A 83 5.25 -7.70 -0.42
CA ALA A 83 6.53 -8.34 -0.74
C ALA A 83 6.96 -8.00 -2.17
N HIS A 84 6.06 -8.17 -3.14
CA HIS A 84 6.36 -7.86 -4.55
C HIS A 84 6.65 -6.37 -4.76
N LEU A 85 5.91 -5.47 -4.09
CA LEU A 85 6.25 -4.04 -4.05
C LEU A 85 7.67 -3.78 -3.53
N ALA A 86 8.08 -4.46 -2.46
CA ALA A 86 9.42 -4.33 -1.90
C ALA A 86 10.50 -4.88 -2.85
N GLU A 87 10.22 -5.93 -3.60
CA GLU A 87 11.16 -6.48 -4.58
C GLU A 87 11.46 -5.49 -5.72
N ILE A 88 10.45 -4.74 -6.17
CA ILE A 88 10.57 -3.83 -7.32
C ILE A 88 10.95 -2.40 -6.94
N ALA A 89 10.98 -2.06 -5.65
CA ALA A 89 11.33 -0.73 -5.18
C ALA A 89 12.83 -0.44 -5.37
N ALA A 90 13.13 0.75 -5.89
CA ALA A 90 14.47 1.10 -6.34
C ALA A 90 15.49 1.21 -5.19
N ASP A 91 15.13 1.87 -4.10
CA ASP A 91 16.05 2.21 -3.01
C ASP A 91 15.90 1.28 -1.78
N PRO A 92 17.01 0.95 -1.09
CA PRO A 92 16.95 0.08 0.10
C PRO A 92 16.03 0.56 1.24
N PRO A 93 15.97 1.86 1.58
CA PRO A 93 15.04 2.36 2.60
C PRO A 93 13.57 2.06 2.29
N THR A 94 13.13 2.26 1.04
CA THR A 94 11.76 1.91 0.61
C THR A 94 11.50 0.41 0.72
N ARG A 95 12.48 -0.44 0.36
CA ARG A 95 12.34 -1.90 0.51
C ARG A 95 12.16 -2.33 1.95
N ASP A 96 12.94 -1.73 2.84
CA ASP A 96 12.95 -2.03 4.27
C ASP A 96 11.63 -1.62 4.95
N ILE A 97 11.09 -0.42 4.64
CA ILE A 97 9.79 -0.02 5.21
C ILE A 97 8.62 -0.85 4.67
N LEU A 98 8.66 -1.26 3.39
CA LEU A 98 7.66 -2.16 2.82
C LEU A 98 7.74 -3.56 3.44
N GLY A 99 8.95 -4.07 3.70
CA GLY A 99 9.19 -5.30 4.42
C GLY A 99 8.62 -5.28 5.84
N ARG A 100 8.81 -4.16 6.57
CA ARG A 100 8.18 -3.95 7.89
C ARG A 100 6.66 -3.88 7.82
N ALA A 101 6.11 -3.24 6.78
CA ALA A 101 4.66 -3.18 6.58
C ALA A 101 4.08 -4.58 6.35
N ARG A 102 4.73 -5.39 5.50
CA ARG A 102 4.39 -6.81 5.30
C ARG A 102 4.42 -7.59 6.62
N GLU A 103 5.50 -7.46 7.38
CA GLU A 103 5.63 -8.18 8.65
C GLU A 103 4.52 -7.77 9.64
N SER A 104 4.16 -6.50 9.67
CA SER A 104 3.07 -5.99 10.51
C SER A 104 1.71 -6.57 10.09
N VAL A 105 1.47 -6.73 8.78
CA VAL A 105 0.24 -7.36 8.27
C VAL A 105 0.14 -8.83 8.71
N LEU A 106 1.25 -9.56 8.72
CA LEU A 106 1.28 -10.98 9.10
C LEU A 106 1.18 -11.21 10.61
N THR A 107 1.66 -10.27 11.42
CA THR A 107 1.84 -10.48 12.87
C THR A 107 0.87 -9.69 13.74
N ARG A 108 0.23 -8.64 13.21
CA ARG A 108 -0.60 -7.71 13.99
C ARG A 108 -2.02 -7.63 13.43
N PRO A 109 -3.04 -7.49 14.28
CA PRO A 109 -4.39 -7.29 13.82
C PRO A 109 -4.53 -5.94 13.09
N PRO A 110 -5.49 -5.81 12.14
CA PRO A 110 -5.61 -4.63 11.28
C PRO A 110 -5.80 -3.28 12.00
N ARG A 111 -6.33 -3.30 13.23
CA ARG A 111 -6.48 -2.13 14.12
C ARG A 111 -5.15 -1.48 14.51
N ASP A 112 -4.05 -2.24 14.48
CA ASP A 112 -2.73 -1.75 14.94
C ASP A 112 -1.89 -1.18 13.77
N TRP A 113 -2.44 -1.14 12.55
CA TRP A 113 -1.71 -0.71 11.35
C TRP A 113 -1.64 0.82 11.19
N ASP A 114 -2.30 1.60 12.05
CA ASP A 114 -2.26 3.07 12.00
C ASP A 114 -0.85 3.62 12.23
N ALA A 115 -0.06 2.91 13.05
CA ALA A 115 1.36 3.21 13.22
C ALA A 115 2.18 2.90 11.96
N VAL A 116 1.85 1.83 11.23
CA VAL A 116 2.51 1.45 9.97
C VAL A 116 2.22 2.49 8.88
N GLU A 117 0.95 2.87 8.76
CA GLU A 117 0.50 3.88 7.79
C GLU A 117 1.18 5.23 8.00
N ARG A 118 1.29 5.70 9.26
CA ARG A 118 2.03 6.94 9.55
C ARG A 118 3.50 6.85 9.22
N ARG A 119 4.16 5.72 9.49
CA ARG A 119 5.57 5.52 9.10
C ARG A 119 5.73 5.59 7.59
N LEU A 120 4.81 5.00 6.82
CA LEU A 120 4.82 5.09 5.35
C LEU A 120 4.71 6.56 4.88
N PHE A 121 3.83 7.36 5.48
CA PHE A 121 3.72 8.79 5.15
C PHE A 121 4.92 9.62 5.60
N SER A 122 5.59 9.24 6.69
CA SER A 122 6.85 9.88 7.11
C SER A 122 8.03 9.54 6.19
N HIS A 123 8.00 8.37 5.54
CA HIS A 123 9.06 7.91 4.64
C HIS A 123 9.09 8.68 3.32
N ALA A 124 7.92 8.89 2.70
CA ALA A 124 7.82 9.67 1.47
C ALA A 124 6.44 10.31 1.31
N ALA A 125 6.40 11.47 0.66
CA ALA A 125 5.14 12.08 0.26
C ALA A 125 4.43 11.18 -0.78
N PRO A 126 3.11 10.93 -0.63
CA PRO A 126 2.39 10.05 -1.53
C PRO A 126 2.30 10.65 -2.93
N LEU A 127 2.58 9.81 -3.94
CA LEU A 127 2.47 10.17 -5.36
C LEU A 127 1.51 9.20 -6.07
N PRO A 128 0.74 9.67 -7.07
CA PRO A 128 -0.14 8.80 -7.83
C PRO A 128 0.66 7.76 -8.62
N LEU A 129 0.13 6.54 -8.72
CA LEU A 129 0.75 5.50 -9.55
C LEU A 129 0.72 5.90 -11.02
N VAL A 130 1.85 5.79 -11.70
CA VAL A 130 1.89 5.95 -13.16
C VAL A 130 1.31 4.69 -13.82
N LEU A 131 0.10 4.84 -14.38
CA LEU A 131 -0.64 3.76 -15.06
C LEU A 131 -0.47 3.76 -16.60
N GLY A 132 0.08 4.85 -17.15
CA GLY A 132 0.28 5.02 -18.59
C GLY A 132 1.19 3.97 -19.22
N PRO A 133 1.37 4.00 -20.55
CA PRO A 133 2.18 3.00 -21.24
C PRO A 133 3.61 2.99 -20.69
N LEU A 134 3.98 1.87 -20.07
CA LEU A 134 5.30 1.64 -19.49
C LEU A 134 6.21 1.03 -20.56
N ILE A 135 7.27 1.75 -20.94
CA ILE A 135 8.25 1.28 -21.93
C ILE A 135 9.05 0.13 -21.31
N PRO A 136 9.16 -1.03 -21.97
CA PRO A 136 9.96 -2.16 -21.47
C PRO A 136 11.46 -1.80 -21.38
N SER A 137 12.11 -2.19 -20.29
CA SER A 137 13.56 -2.16 -20.14
C SER A 137 14.19 -3.30 -20.94
N VAL A 138 15.13 -2.98 -21.83
CA VAL A 138 15.84 -3.93 -22.69
C VAL A 138 16.66 -4.95 -21.88
N ASP A 139 17.06 -4.60 -20.66
CA ASP A 139 17.87 -5.44 -19.77
C ASP A 139 17.07 -6.50 -18.98
N ALA A 140 15.74 -6.54 -19.12
CA ALA A 140 14.88 -7.51 -18.41
C ALA A 140 14.75 -8.88 -19.10
N ALA A 141 15.57 -9.16 -20.11
CA ALA A 141 15.73 -10.52 -20.61
C ALA A 141 16.65 -11.29 -19.64
N PRO A 142 16.19 -12.38 -18.99
CA PRO A 142 17.12 -13.26 -18.28
C PRO A 142 18.21 -13.70 -19.27
N PRO A 143 19.48 -13.89 -18.84
CA PRO A 143 20.49 -14.45 -19.72
C PRO A 143 19.99 -15.82 -20.15
N SER A 144 19.55 -15.92 -21.40
CA SER A 144 19.36 -17.19 -22.05
C SER A 144 20.70 -17.91 -21.97
N PRO A 145 20.79 -19.13 -21.40
CA PRO A 145 22.01 -19.89 -21.53
C PRO A 145 22.29 -20.03 -23.02
N GLU A 146 23.49 -19.65 -23.45
CA GLU A 146 23.97 -19.75 -24.82
C GLU A 146 23.45 -21.05 -25.46
N ARG A 147 22.46 -20.88 -26.35
CA ARG A 147 21.73 -21.97 -27.00
C ARG A 147 21.80 -21.79 -28.50
N GLU A 148 23.01 -21.65 -29.01
CA GLU A 148 23.31 -21.76 -30.45
C GLU A 148 22.89 -23.12 -31.05
N GLY A 149 22.52 -24.11 -30.23
CA GLY A 149 22.03 -25.42 -30.70
C GLY A 149 20.52 -25.69 -30.58
N ALA A 150 19.72 -24.83 -29.93
CA ALA A 150 18.30 -25.13 -29.65
C ALA A 150 17.33 -24.51 -30.67
N VAL A 151 17.69 -23.36 -31.25
CA VAL A 151 16.83 -22.65 -32.21
C VAL A 151 16.69 -23.43 -33.51
N ALA A 152 17.73 -24.16 -33.92
CA ALA A 152 17.71 -25.03 -35.10
C ALA A 152 16.80 -26.26 -34.93
N ARG A 153 16.73 -26.85 -33.72
CA ARG A 153 15.85 -28.01 -33.46
C ARG A 153 14.39 -27.63 -33.29
N VAL A 154 14.10 -26.44 -32.75
CA VAL A 154 12.71 -25.97 -32.57
C VAL A 154 12.08 -25.64 -33.93
N LEU A 155 12.85 -25.12 -34.89
CA LEU A 155 12.36 -24.93 -36.26
C LEU A 155 12.06 -26.28 -36.97
N GLU A 156 12.89 -27.31 -36.77
CA GLU A 156 12.61 -28.64 -37.34
C GLU A 156 11.42 -29.37 -36.69
N LEU A 157 11.19 -29.19 -35.38
CA LEU A 157 10.05 -29.80 -34.67
C LEU A 157 8.71 -29.11 -34.98
N VAL A 158 8.72 -27.80 -35.21
CA VAL A 158 7.51 -27.04 -35.57
C VAL A 158 7.03 -27.37 -36.99
N ASP A 159 7.94 -27.65 -37.93
CA ASP A 159 7.57 -28.06 -39.29
C ASP A 159 7.00 -29.49 -39.35
N ALA A 160 7.44 -30.40 -38.47
CA ALA A 160 6.91 -31.75 -38.41
C ALA A 160 5.50 -31.80 -37.81
N ASP A 161 5.25 -31.06 -36.72
CA ASP A 161 3.94 -31.03 -36.06
C ASP A 161 2.90 -30.20 -36.84
N LEU A 162 3.32 -29.15 -37.57
CA LEU A 162 2.42 -28.39 -38.44
C LEU A 162 2.01 -29.19 -39.69
N ALA A 163 2.92 -30.02 -40.22
CA ALA A 163 2.62 -30.92 -41.33
C ALA A 163 1.64 -32.04 -40.93
N GLU A 164 1.81 -32.62 -39.73
CA GLU A 164 0.92 -33.69 -39.25
C GLU A 164 -0.45 -33.15 -38.79
N ALA A 165 -0.49 -31.99 -38.13
CA ALA A 165 -1.74 -31.32 -37.77
C ALA A 165 -2.56 -30.88 -39.00
N SER A 166 -1.88 -30.49 -40.09
CA SER A 166 -2.56 -30.12 -41.35
C SER A 166 -3.18 -31.32 -42.08
N ARG A 167 -2.63 -32.54 -41.95
CA ARG A 167 -3.20 -33.76 -42.53
C ARG A 167 -4.44 -34.24 -41.77
N ILE A 168 -4.38 -34.25 -40.45
CA ILE A 168 -5.49 -34.70 -39.61
C ILE A 168 -6.69 -33.74 -39.75
N ALA A 169 -6.43 -32.43 -39.87
CA ALA A 169 -7.49 -31.45 -40.12
C ALA A 169 -8.11 -31.55 -41.54
N LEU A 170 -7.33 -31.96 -42.55
CA LEU A 170 -7.84 -32.10 -43.93
C LEU A 170 -8.69 -33.36 -44.15
N GLU A 171 -8.41 -34.46 -43.44
CA GLU A 171 -9.21 -35.69 -43.56
C GLU A 171 -10.56 -35.57 -42.84
N ASP A 172 -10.58 -34.92 -41.67
CA ASP A 172 -11.79 -34.75 -40.85
C ASP A 172 -12.79 -33.75 -41.48
N ILE A 173 -12.28 -32.77 -42.24
CA ILE A 173 -13.09 -31.85 -43.05
C ILE A 173 -13.61 -32.55 -44.32
N ARG A 174 -12.82 -33.43 -44.94
CA ARG A 174 -13.19 -34.13 -46.19
C ARG A 174 -14.28 -35.18 -45.98
N GLU A 175 -14.32 -35.86 -44.83
CA GLU A 175 -15.40 -36.80 -44.49
C GLU A 175 -16.71 -36.09 -44.11
N ARG A 176 -16.63 -34.98 -43.37
CA ARG A 176 -17.80 -34.12 -43.05
C ARG A 176 -18.41 -33.49 -44.30
N TRP A 177 -17.60 -33.15 -45.30
CA TRP A 177 -18.09 -32.58 -46.56
C TRP A 177 -18.73 -33.60 -47.52
N ARG A 178 -18.40 -34.90 -47.39
CA ARG A 178 -18.99 -35.98 -48.20
C ARG A 178 -20.34 -36.49 -47.67
N THR A 179 -20.67 -36.23 -46.40
CA THR A 179 -21.86 -36.79 -45.73
C THR A 179 -23.03 -35.81 -45.63
N SER A 180 -22.83 -34.50 -45.80
CA SER A 180 -23.92 -33.52 -45.78
C SER A 180 -24.45 -33.19 -47.18
N ARG A 181 -25.55 -33.82 -47.61
CA ARG A 181 -26.24 -33.49 -48.89
C ARG A 181 -26.82 -32.06 -48.92
N MET A 182 -27.02 -31.42 -47.77
CA MET A 182 -27.59 -30.06 -47.68
C MET A 182 -26.57 -28.93 -47.90
N LEU A 183 -25.27 -29.13 -47.68
CA LEU A 183 -24.27 -28.08 -47.86
C LEU A 183 -23.79 -27.93 -49.33
N ARG A 184 -24.07 -28.92 -50.19
CA ARG A 184 -23.75 -28.87 -51.63
C ARG A 184 -24.61 -27.88 -52.43
N LEU A 185 -25.70 -27.36 -51.85
CA LEU A 185 -26.61 -26.45 -52.54
C LEU A 185 -26.46 -24.97 -52.14
N ALA A 186 -25.56 -24.63 -51.20
CA ALA A 186 -25.47 -23.27 -50.65
C ALA A 186 -24.20 -22.48 -51.05
N THR A 187 -23.36 -23.01 -51.94
CA THR A 187 -22.15 -22.29 -52.41
C THR A 187 -22.14 -22.14 -53.94
N VAL A 188 -23.19 -21.54 -54.48
CA VAL A 188 -23.13 -20.75 -55.71
C VAL A 188 -23.65 -19.36 -55.34
N GLY A 189 -22.74 -18.43 -55.09
CA GLY A 189 -23.06 -17.02 -54.87
C GLY A 189 -22.28 -16.40 -53.73
N GLY A 190 -21.28 -15.58 -54.06
CA GLY A 190 -20.63 -14.68 -53.10
C GLY A 190 -19.11 -14.71 -53.11
N GLY A 191 -18.49 -14.56 -54.28
CA GLY A 191 -17.08 -14.18 -54.39
C GLY A 191 -16.90 -12.66 -54.33
N LEU A 192 -15.70 -12.24 -53.90
CA LEU A 192 -15.12 -10.88 -53.94
C LEU A 192 -15.68 -9.85 -52.93
N ALA A 193 -14.97 -9.65 -51.80
CA ALA A 193 -14.55 -8.32 -51.28
C ALA A 193 -14.03 -8.36 -49.82
N VAL A 194 -12.82 -8.88 -49.53
CA VAL A 194 -12.04 -8.46 -48.32
C VAL A 194 -10.52 -8.62 -48.52
N ILE A 195 -9.99 -8.15 -49.66
CA ILE A 195 -8.53 -7.99 -49.84
C ILE A 195 -8.30 -6.58 -50.40
N ALA A 196 -8.45 -5.55 -49.58
CA ALA A 196 -8.06 -4.16 -49.90
C ALA A 196 -8.18 -3.17 -48.72
N VAL A 197 -7.60 -3.42 -47.52
CA VAL A 197 -7.39 -2.32 -46.52
C VAL A 197 -6.14 -2.52 -45.65
N ILE A 198 -5.03 -3.01 -46.20
CA ILE A 198 -3.73 -2.88 -45.52
C ILE A 198 -2.69 -2.46 -46.56
N GLY A 199 -2.54 -1.14 -46.71
CA GLY A 199 -1.56 -0.51 -47.58
C GLY A 199 -1.95 0.94 -47.82
N PHE A 200 -1.02 1.87 -47.57
CA PHE A 200 -1.15 3.34 -47.57
C PHE A 200 -1.82 3.91 -46.30
N SER A 201 -1.21 4.77 -45.49
CA SER A 201 -0.27 5.85 -45.82
C SER A 201 0.64 6.21 -44.64
N LEU A 202 1.95 6.19 -44.89
CA LEU A 202 2.97 6.93 -44.14
C LEU A 202 3.15 8.29 -44.83
N ILE A 203 2.87 9.41 -44.15
CA ILE A 203 3.42 10.74 -44.50
C ILE A 203 3.67 11.53 -43.20
N PRO A 204 4.87 12.08 -42.99
CA PRO A 204 5.17 12.95 -41.85
C PRO A 204 4.77 14.39 -42.17
N ALA A 205 4.29 15.13 -41.17
CA ALA A 205 4.08 16.57 -41.28
C ALA A 205 4.93 17.28 -40.21
N GLU A 206 6.05 17.84 -40.65
CA GLU A 206 6.69 18.97 -39.98
C GLU A 206 5.79 20.21 -40.14
N HIS A 207 5.72 21.07 -39.12
CA HIS A 207 5.67 22.53 -39.27
C HIS A 207 6.15 23.18 -37.96
N ASN A 208 7.28 23.87 -38.05
CA ASN A 208 7.76 24.85 -37.07
C ASN A 208 6.91 26.12 -37.14
N SER A 209 6.65 26.76 -35.98
CA SER A 209 6.71 28.22 -35.75
C SER A 209 6.41 28.53 -34.28
N GLU A 210 7.45 28.95 -33.54
CA GLU A 210 7.37 29.77 -32.31
C GLU A 210 7.07 31.25 -32.68
N PRO A 211 7.07 32.23 -31.75
CA PRO A 211 6.45 32.33 -30.42
C PRO A 211 5.58 33.61 -30.29
N THR A 212 4.71 33.68 -29.28
CA THR A 212 4.26 34.98 -28.73
C THR A 212 4.29 34.92 -27.22
N ALA A 213 5.23 35.67 -26.65
CA ALA A 213 5.27 36.05 -25.25
C ALA A 213 4.13 37.04 -24.96
N SER A 214 3.43 36.84 -23.85
CA SER A 214 2.81 37.91 -23.09
C SER A 214 3.01 37.62 -21.60
N GLU A 215 3.94 38.39 -21.08
CA GLU A 215 4.38 38.52 -19.71
C GLU A 215 3.28 39.26 -18.92
N GLN A 216 2.68 38.59 -17.92
CA GLN A 216 1.93 39.27 -16.87
C GLN A 216 2.41 38.80 -15.50
N VAL A 217 3.31 39.61 -14.96
CA VAL A 217 3.75 39.59 -13.57
C VAL A 217 2.57 40.05 -12.71
N LEU A 218 1.99 39.15 -11.91
CA LEU A 218 1.13 39.50 -10.80
C LEU A 218 1.93 39.28 -9.51
N MET A 219 2.34 40.38 -8.87
CA MET A 219 2.91 40.35 -7.53
C MET A 219 1.80 39.99 -6.53
N ASP A 220 2.01 38.91 -5.77
CA ASP A 220 1.22 38.59 -4.58
C ASP A 220 2.09 38.87 -3.34
N PRO A 221 1.65 39.73 -2.39
CA PRO A 221 2.42 40.00 -1.18
C PRO A 221 2.17 38.90 -0.13
N ALA A 222 3.13 37.98 0.01
CA ALA A 222 3.18 37.06 1.13
C ALA A 222 3.61 37.79 2.43
N PRO A 223 2.92 37.60 3.57
CA PRO A 223 3.41 38.08 4.86
C PRO A 223 4.50 37.12 5.39
N THR A 224 5.71 37.65 5.56
CA THR A 224 6.83 36.98 6.22
C THR A 224 6.58 36.94 7.74
N SER A 225 6.22 35.77 8.27
CA SER A 225 6.37 35.45 9.70
C SER A 225 7.72 34.78 9.91
N SER A 226 8.69 35.55 10.40
CA SER A 226 9.98 35.05 10.86
C SER A 226 9.86 34.62 12.32
N THR A 227 9.86 33.31 12.59
CA THR A 227 10.11 32.77 13.94
C THR A 227 11.50 32.15 13.95
N PRO A 228 12.48 32.70 14.70
CA PRO A 228 13.75 32.03 14.90
C PRO A 228 13.56 30.99 16.01
N TRP A 229 14.11 29.79 15.82
CA TRP A 229 14.82 28.93 16.80
C TRP A 229 14.79 27.48 16.27
N LEU A 230 15.89 27.07 15.65
CA LEU A 230 16.22 25.66 15.45
C LEU A 230 17.58 25.44 16.12
N SER A 231 17.57 24.81 17.29
CA SER A 231 18.70 23.97 17.69
C SER A 231 18.33 22.57 17.24
N ASP A 232 19.20 21.94 16.47
CA ASP A 232 18.99 20.59 15.93
C ASP A 232 18.93 19.58 17.10
N PRO A 233 17.87 18.76 17.23
CA PRO A 233 17.84 17.69 18.22
C PRO A 233 18.82 16.57 17.83
N PRO A 234 19.40 15.84 18.81
CA PRO A 234 20.35 14.77 18.52
C PRO A 234 19.69 13.62 17.72
N PRO A 235 20.47 12.88 16.90
CA PRO A 235 19.94 11.83 16.03
C PRO A 235 19.33 10.69 16.85
N VAL A 236 18.11 10.33 16.48
CA VAL A 236 17.28 9.29 17.12
C VAL A 236 17.65 7.91 16.57
N ASP A 237 17.80 6.91 17.44
CA ASP A 237 18.07 5.52 17.05
C ASP A 237 16.77 4.77 16.76
N GLU A 238 16.51 4.51 15.47
CA GLU A 238 15.30 3.88 14.91
C GLU A 238 15.14 2.38 15.27
N ARG A 239 16.08 1.81 16.02
CA ARG A 239 16.14 0.37 16.34
C ARG A 239 15.25 -0.07 17.51
N ARG A 240 14.43 0.80 18.10
CA ARG A 240 13.54 0.43 19.22
C ARG A 240 12.13 0.02 18.75
N PRO A 241 11.68 -1.23 19.01
CA PRO A 241 10.31 -1.66 18.73
C PRO A 241 9.28 -0.89 19.58
N LEU A 242 8.06 -0.73 19.04
CA LEU A 242 7.11 0.34 19.41
C LEU A 242 5.69 -0.15 19.79
N SER A 243 5.49 -1.42 20.16
CA SER A 243 4.19 -1.83 20.73
C SER A 243 4.24 -2.93 21.79
N ASP A 244 5.41 -3.32 22.29
CA ASP A 244 5.44 -4.48 23.19
C ASP A 244 5.39 -4.11 24.68
N ASP A 245 5.59 -2.85 25.08
CA ASP A 245 5.57 -2.50 26.51
C ASP A 245 4.93 -1.15 26.84
N VAL A 246 3.72 -0.87 26.32
CA VAL A 246 2.93 0.32 26.77
C VAL A 246 2.75 0.30 28.29
N GLU A 247 2.56 -0.87 28.89
CA GLU A 247 2.48 -1.04 30.34
C GLU A 247 3.79 -0.65 31.03
N GLU A 248 4.95 -1.04 30.51
CA GLU A 248 6.26 -0.64 31.06
C GLU A 248 6.50 0.86 30.89
N ILE A 249 6.11 1.43 29.75
CA ILE A 249 6.17 2.86 29.47
C ILE A 249 5.32 3.63 30.49
N ALA A 250 4.07 3.21 30.69
CA ALA A 250 3.18 3.81 31.67
C ALA A 250 3.75 3.68 33.08
N ARG A 251 4.24 2.49 33.43
CA ARG A 251 4.86 2.20 34.73
C ARG A 251 6.05 3.10 35.01
N ARG A 252 6.93 3.27 34.03
CA ARG A 252 8.09 4.15 34.12
C ARG A 252 7.67 5.61 34.26
N LEU A 253 6.73 6.08 33.44
CA LEU A 253 6.21 7.44 33.52
C LEU A 253 5.61 7.73 34.90
N PHE A 254 4.83 6.81 35.45
CA PHE A 254 4.25 6.95 36.79
C PHE A 254 5.32 6.92 37.89
N THR A 255 6.38 6.13 37.70
CA THR A 255 7.54 6.12 38.61
C THR A 255 8.27 7.47 38.60
N ASP A 256 8.49 8.03 37.41
CA ASP A 256 9.16 9.32 37.25
C ASP A 256 8.35 10.46 37.89
N ILE A 257 7.02 10.47 37.69
CA ILE A 257 6.11 11.43 38.33
C ILE A 257 6.10 11.26 39.85
N ALA A 258 6.03 10.02 40.36
CA ALA A 258 6.10 9.77 41.81
C ALA A 258 7.44 10.21 42.42
N GLY A 259 8.52 10.15 41.65
CA GLY A 259 9.85 10.62 42.02
C GLY A 259 9.94 12.13 42.28
N CYS A 260 9.03 12.93 41.72
CA CYS A 260 8.99 14.38 41.88
C CYS A 260 8.63 14.84 43.30
N ARG A 261 8.07 13.98 44.17
CA ARG A 261 7.83 14.25 45.61
C ARG A 261 7.31 15.68 45.89
N ASP A 262 6.14 16.00 45.33
CA ASP A 262 5.40 17.28 45.42
C ASP A 262 6.00 18.50 44.69
N ASP A 263 7.05 18.33 43.89
CA ASP A 263 7.53 19.38 42.98
C ASP A 263 6.62 19.49 41.73
N GLU A 264 5.74 20.50 41.71
CA GLU A 264 4.84 20.79 40.59
C GLU A 264 5.58 21.10 39.27
N ALA A 265 6.75 21.73 39.33
CA ALA A 265 7.54 22.03 38.13
C ALA A 265 8.16 20.76 37.54
N CYS A 266 8.58 19.83 38.40
CA CYS A 266 9.02 18.50 37.99
C CYS A 266 7.85 17.71 37.37
N ALA A 267 6.71 17.61 38.07
CA ALA A 267 5.56 16.84 37.63
C ALA A 267 4.98 17.37 36.31
N SER A 268 4.84 18.69 36.17
CA SER A 268 4.32 19.32 34.95
C SER A 268 5.18 19.05 33.70
N SER A 269 6.46 18.70 33.86
CA SER A 269 7.31 18.32 32.72
C SER A 269 6.89 16.99 32.07
N TYR A 270 6.19 16.13 32.82
CA TYR A 270 5.62 14.83 32.40
C TYR A 270 4.14 14.92 32.02
N GLU A 271 3.59 16.12 32.01
CA GLU A 271 2.19 16.38 31.72
C GLU A 271 2.02 17.14 30.42
N GLU A 272 0.95 16.84 29.68
CA GLU A 272 0.58 17.64 28.51
C GLU A 272 0.00 18.98 28.98
N ASN A 273 0.41 20.08 28.35
CA ASN A 273 -0.29 21.34 28.51
C ASN A 273 -1.66 21.25 27.81
N SER A 274 -2.69 20.87 28.57
CA SER A 274 -4.01 20.50 28.07
C SER A 274 -5.10 21.27 28.81
N VAL A 275 -6.19 21.59 28.12
CA VAL A 275 -7.37 22.24 28.73
C VAL A 275 -8.26 21.23 29.46
N PHE A 276 -8.00 19.93 29.29
CA PHE A 276 -8.75 18.86 29.95
C PHE A 276 -8.44 18.82 31.45
N PRO A 277 -9.47 18.69 32.32
CA PRO A 277 -9.25 18.52 33.74
C PRO A 277 -8.47 17.22 34.00
N ARG A 278 -7.48 17.32 34.89
CA ARG A 278 -6.61 16.21 35.29
C ARG A 278 -6.69 16.04 36.80
N GLU A 279 -7.08 14.84 37.23
CA GLU A 279 -6.91 14.45 38.63
C GLU A 279 -5.46 14.00 38.87
N PRO A 280 -4.93 14.10 40.10
CA PRO A 280 -3.65 13.50 40.45
C PRO A 280 -3.66 11.99 40.18
N LEU A 281 -2.51 11.44 39.79
CA LEU A 281 -2.36 9.98 39.68
C LEU A 281 -2.58 9.33 41.05
N LEU A 282 -3.13 8.11 41.04
CA LEU A 282 -3.28 7.32 42.27
C LEU A 282 -1.92 7.11 42.96
N ALA A 283 -1.94 7.12 44.28
CA ALA A 283 -0.78 6.69 45.07
C ALA A 283 -0.41 5.26 44.65
N ASP A 284 0.89 5.01 44.47
CA ASP A 284 1.42 3.72 44.00
C ASP A 284 0.91 3.27 42.62
N ALA A 285 0.43 4.19 41.76
CA ALA A 285 0.02 3.89 40.38
C ALA A 285 1.10 3.10 39.59
N ALA A 286 2.38 3.39 39.85
CA ALA A 286 3.50 2.66 39.24
C ALA A 286 3.68 1.22 39.77
N ALA A 287 3.20 0.92 40.98
CA ALA A 287 3.23 -0.43 41.54
C ALA A 287 1.91 -1.19 41.32
N GLY A 288 0.86 -0.49 40.90
CA GLY A 288 -0.46 -1.06 40.60
C GLY A 288 -0.50 -1.95 39.36
N GLU A 289 -1.67 -2.54 39.15
CA GLU A 289 -2.01 -3.26 37.93
C GLU A 289 -2.35 -2.24 36.85
N ILE A 290 -1.67 -2.33 35.70
CA ILE A 290 -1.82 -1.41 34.58
C ILE A 290 -2.26 -2.26 33.40
N GLU A 291 -3.46 -1.99 32.86
CA GLU A 291 -3.99 -2.66 31.69
C GLU A 291 -4.19 -1.64 30.57
N VAL A 292 -3.78 -1.98 29.35
CA VAL A 292 -4.06 -1.14 28.17
C VAL A 292 -5.53 -1.33 27.76
N VAL A 293 -6.31 -0.26 27.82
CA VAL A 293 -7.72 -0.27 27.42
C VAL A 293 -7.83 -0.08 25.91
N ASP A 294 -7.17 0.96 25.40
CA ASP A 294 -7.16 1.30 23.98
C ASP A 294 -5.83 1.97 23.61
N ASP A 295 -5.30 1.66 22.42
CA ASP A 295 -4.15 2.35 21.84
C ASP A 295 -4.49 2.91 20.45
N PHE A 296 -4.44 4.24 20.33
CA PHE A 296 -4.66 4.98 19.09
C PHE A 296 -3.32 5.44 18.48
N GLY A 297 -2.22 4.78 18.86
CA GLY A 297 -0.87 4.93 18.33
C GLY A 297 -0.28 6.32 18.56
N GLY A 298 -0.48 6.91 19.72
CA GLY A 298 -0.02 8.26 20.05
C GLY A 298 -0.93 8.95 21.05
N VAL A 299 -2.14 8.42 21.21
CA VAL A 299 -2.96 8.57 22.40
C VAL A 299 -3.28 7.16 22.87
N THR A 300 -3.03 6.86 24.13
CA THR A 300 -3.23 5.54 24.70
C THR A 300 -3.96 5.69 26.02
N VAL A 301 -4.97 4.86 26.26
CA VAL A 301 -5.75 4.86 27.50
C VAL A 301 -5.38 3.62 28.27
N VAL A 302 -4.91 3.81 29.50
CA VAL A 302 -4.60 2.72 30.43
C VAL A 302 -5.56 2.76 31.61
N ARG A 303 -5.99 1.58 32.07
CA ARG A 303 -6.66 1.39 33.36
C ARG A 303 -5.59 1.09 34.39
N VAL A 304 -5.63 1.81 35.51
CA VAL A 304 -4.73 1.63 36.64
C VAL A 304 -5.56 1.27 37.85
N ASP A 305 -5.29 0.10 38.40
CA ASP A 305 -5.90 -0.38 39.64
C ASP A 305 -4.84 -0.29 40.75
N ALA A 306 -4.99 0.71 41.64
CA ALA A 306 -4.04 1.03 42.70
C ALA A 306 -4.76 1.60 43.93
N ALA A 307 -4.21 1.38 45.13
CA ALA A 307 -4.77 1.90 46.38
C ALA A 307 -6.29 1.63 46.59
N GLY A 308 -6.80 0.51 46.06
CA GLY A 308 -8.23 0.15 46.15
C GLY A 308 -9.16 1.00 45.27
N SER A 309 -8.62 1.75 44.31
CA SER A 309 -9.36 2.58 43.35
C SER A 309 -8.94 2.25 41.92
N THR A 310 -9.87 2.47 40.99
CA THR A 310 -9.61 2.35 39.55
C THR A 310 -9.54 3.74 38.93
N GLN A 311 -8.47 4.00 38.19
CA GLN A 311 -8.25 5.26 37.46
C GLN A 311 -7.98 4.98 35.99
N TYR A 312 -8.59 5.76 35.10
CA TYR A 312 -8.27 5.75 33.68
C TYR A 312 -7.33 6.92 33.38
N VAL A 313 -6.19 6.61 32.76
CA VAL A 313 -5.15 7.59 32.43
C VAL A 313 -4.97 7.63 30.92
N THR A 314 -5.15 8.83 30.34
CA THR A 314 -4.86 9.09 28.93
C THR A 314 -3.42 9.57 28.80
N LEU A 315 -2.61 8.78 28.12
CA LEU A 315 -1.24 9.07 27.76
C LEU A 315 -1.20 9.60 26.33
N VAL A 316 -0.36 10.60 26.07
CA VAL A 316 -0.12 11.12 24.73
C VAL A 316 1.35 11.17 24.42
N ARG A 317 1.68 10.93 23.16
CA ARG A 317 3.05 11.03 22.66
C ARG A 317 3.25 12.38 21.97
N GLN A 318 4.11 13.21 22.54
CA GLN A 318 4.52 14.49 21.96
C GLN A 318 6.03 14.61 21.98
N ASN A 319 6.65 15.10 20.91
CA ASN A 319 8.12 15.23 20.81
C ASN A 319 8.83 13.94 21.25
N GLU A 320 8.30 12.79 20.82
CA GLU A 320 8.77 11.44 21.14
C GLU A 320 8.70 11.00 22.61
N ARG A 321 8.24 11.85 23.54
CA ARG A 321 8.01 11.52 24.95
C ARG A 321 6.55 11.24 25.26
N TRP A 322 6.31 10.37 26.24
CA TRP A 322 4.97 10.10 26.77
C TRP A 322 4.65 11.08 27.88
N LEU A 323 3.46 11.66 27.82
CA LEU A 323 2.95 12.63 28.76
C LEU A 323 1.56 12.22 29.24
N VAL A 324 1.24 12.54 30.50
CA VAL A 324 -0.11 12.40 31.01
C VAL A 324 -0.95 13.55 30.48
N ARG A 325 -1.97 13.25 29.68
CA ARG A 325 -2.94 14.22 29.20
C ARG A 325 -4.07 14.42 30.20
N ALA A 326 -4.67 13.32 30.65
CA ALA A 326 -5.78 13.32 31.58
C ALA A 326 -5.71 12.09 32.48
N ALA A 327 -6.24 12.21 33.69
CA ALA A 327 -6.45 11.10 34.61
C ALA A 327 -7.79 11.30 35.31
N ARG A 328 -8.58 10.23 35.42
CA ARG A 328 -9.93 10.26 36.03
C ARG A 328 -10.18 9.01 36.85
N THR A 329 -10.52 9.19 38.11
CA THR A 329 -10.90 8.11 39.01
C THR A 329 -12.36 7.74 38.75
N VAL A 330 -12.67 6.46 38.59
CA VAL A 330 -14.05 6.00 38.42
C VAL A 330 -14.55 5.52 39.78
N ALA A 331 -15.58 6.18 40.30
CA ALA A 331 -16.33 5.64 41.43
C ALA A 331 -17.18 4.47 40.93
N ASP A 332 -17.13 3.34 41.64
CA ASP A 332 -18.09 2.24 41.44
C ASP A 332 -19.50 2.82 41.45
N GLN A 333 -20.19 2.73 40.30
CA GLN A 333 -21.61 3.05 40.30
C GLN A 333 -22.31 1.95 41.10
N PRO A 334 -23.07 2.31 42.16
CA PRO A 334 -23.89 1.32 42.84
C PRO A 334 -24.91 0.77 41.84
N SER A 335 -24.93 -0.55 41.70
CA SER A 335 -25.89 -1.33 40.90
C SER A 335 -27.32 -1.16 41.38
#